data_AF-A0A4S2MY85-F1
#
_entry.id   AF-A0A4S2MY85-F1
#
_cell.length_a   1.000
_cell.length_b   1.000
_cell.length_c   1.000
_cell.angle_alpha   90.00
_cell.angle_beta   90.00
_cell.angle_gamma   90.00
#
_symmetry.space_group_name_H-M   'P 1'
#
loop_
_entity.id
_entity.type
_entity.pdbx_description
1 polymer ?
#
loop_
_entity_poly.entity_id
_entity_poly.type
_entity_poly.pdbx_seq_one_letter_code
_entity_poly.pdbx_strand_id
1 'polypeptide(L)'
;MFANPKFDQIIPIIPDAMIAVFTPILIIVIANFFGIGTHQAPGKVIPRPRRRGTFFFSRGSFWNVNNGCMGVIYSVMTGACIQIVIKLSVPGLRPHFLSVCDPVLPLPPGIGFGGLYYTADICRDHENRKGKIANAMQSFPSGHAVAAWAGLFYASLYLNAHMKIFANYHPSYWKLMVFVAPLIAATILVGQLSLDMSHNWYDIVAGSLIGVGMSILAYRMCFASVWDFRWNHVPLIRGAEWPTLTYSEEEMVAWSGGVATRRGGWGVPGRGRVGGAPGDVKWGNFNMTGTSGIGKFGGTIGRGTGYQSGYDDGTGIRGIGYPPHTQTHTTRPNHVEV
;
A
#
# COMPACT_ATOMS: atom_id res chain seq x y z
N MET A 1 -23.16 -11.21 -31.03
CA MET A 1 -21.97 -11.56 -30.22
C MET A 1 -21.35 -12.77 -30.89
N PHE A 2 -20.19 -12.63 -31.53
CA PHE A 2 -19.56 -13.75 -32.22
C PHE A 2 -19.15 -14.79 -31.18
N ALA A 3 -19.75 -15.97 -31.26
CA ALA A 3 -19.38 -17.13 -30.45
C ALA A 3 -18.07 -17.70 -30.98
N ASN A 4 -16.94 -17.05 -30.62
CA ASN A 4 -15.67 -17.74 -30.75
C ASN A 4 -15.68 -18.90 -29.73
N PRO A 5 -15.19 -20.09 -30.09
CA PRO A 5 -15.04 -21.18 -29.14
C PRO A 5 -14.13 -20.74 -27.99
N LYS A 6 -14.47 -21.16 -26.77
CA LYS A 6 -13.64 -20.92 -25.59
C LYS A 6 -12.28 -21.57 -25.81
N PHE A 7 -11.24 -20.75 -25.92
CA PHE A 7 -9.87 -21.25 -25.80
C PHE A 7 -9.65 -21.78 -24.39
N ASP A 8 -8.86 -22.84 -24.26
CA ASP A 8 -8.43 -23.32 -22.95
C ASP A 8 -7.81 -22.16 -22.19
N GLN A 9 -8.13 -22.07 -20.89
CA GLN A 9 -7.63 -20.99 -20.06
C GLN A 9 -6.09 -21.02 -20.09
N ILE A 10 -5.49 -20.04 -20.76
CA ILE A 10 -4.05 -20.03 -21.06
C ILE A 10 -3.26 -19.91 -19.76
N ILE A 11 -3.81 -19.19 -18.77
CA ILE A 11 -3.16 -19.00 -17.47
C ILE A 11 -4.07 -19.43 -16.32
N PRO A 12 -3.77 -20.57 -15.67
CA PRO A 12 -4.44 -20.98 -14.45
C PRO A 12 -4.17 -19.96 -13.32
N ILE A 13 -5.11 -19.87 -12.37
CA ILE A 13 -5.03 -18.86 -11.29
C ILE A 13 -3.79 -18.98 -10.41
N ILE A 14 -3.27 -20.20 -10.22
CA ILE A 14 -2.10 -20.45 -9.37
C ILE A 14 -0.82 -19.87 -10.01
N PRO A 15 -0.46 -20.21 -11.26
CA PRO A 15 0.63 -19.55 -11.99
C PRO A 15 0.50 -18.02 -12.01
N ASP A 16 -0.69 -17.49 -12.24
CA ASP A 16 -0.89 -16.04 -12.31
C ASP A 16 -0.64 -15.35 -10.95
N ALA A 17 -1.14 -15.94 -9.87
CA ALA A 17 -0.87 -15.47 -8.52
C ALA A 17 0.62 -15.61 -8.15
N MET A 18 1.28 -16.68 -8.60
CA MET A 18 2.73 -16.86 -8.40
C MET A 18 3.52 -15.78 -9.15
N ILE A 19 3.19 -15.50 -10.40
CA ILE A 19 3.81 -14.41 -11.18
C ILE A 19 3.58 -13.07 -10.47
N ALA A 20 2.36 -12.81 -9.99
CA ALA A 20 2.00 -11.59 -9.30
C ALA A 20 2.75 -11.38 -7.95
N VAL A 21 3.21 -12.45 -7.29
CA VAL A 21 3.95 -12.34 -6.02
C VAL A 21 5.46 -12.42 -6.23
N PHE A 22 5.94 -13.41 -6.98
CA PHE A 22 7.37 -13.67 -7.14
C PHE A 22 8.04 -12.65 -8.07
N THR A 23 7.40 -12.26 -9.17
CA THR A 23 7.99 -11.27 -10.09
C THR A 23 8.30 -9.94 -9.41
N PRO A 24 7.37 -9.28 -8.68
CA PRO A 24 7.71 -8.03 -7.99
C PRO A 24 8.74 -8.23 -6.88
N ILE A 25 8.72 -9.35 -6.14
CA ILE A 25 9.76 -9.66 -5.14
C ILE A 25 11.14 -9.79 -5.79
N LEU A 26 11.24 -10.52 -6.91
CA LEU A 26 12.49 -10.65 -7.66
C LEU A 26 12.97 -9.30 -8.17
N ILE A 27 12.09 -8.46 -8.73
CA ILE A 27 12.42 -7.09 -9.16
C ILE A 27 13.00 -6.30 -7.98
N ILE A 28 12.39 -6.36 -6.81
CA ILE A 28 12.85 -5.66 -5.60
C ILE A 28 14.23 -6.15 -5.17
N VAL A 29 14.43 -7.46 -5.09
CA VAL A 29 15.72 -8.06 -4.70
C VAL A 29 16.81 -7.68 -5.69
N ILE A 30 16.55 -7.79 -6.99
CA ILE A 30 17.48 -7.45 -8.06
C ILE A 30 17.83 -5.96 -8.04
N ALA A 31 16.83 -5.07 -7.93
CA ALA A 31 17.06 -3.62 -7.85
C ALA A 31 17.95 -3.24 -6.65
N ASN A 32 17.78 -3.92 -5.51
CA ASN A 32 18.64 -3.70 -4.35
C ASN A 32 20.03 -4.30 -4.51
N PHE A 33 20.13 -5.46 -5.15
CA PHE A 33 21.42 -6.10 -5.44
C PHE A 33 22.32 -5.21 -6.31
N PHE A 34 21.75 -4.54 -7.31
CA PHE A 34 22.45 -3.55 -8.14
C PHE A 34 22.65 -2.18 -7.46
N GLY A 35 22.27 -2.03 -6.19
CA GLY A 35 22.49 -0.78 -5.44
C GLY A 35 21.64 0.39 -5.91
N ILE A 36 20.47 0.13 -6.53
CA ILE A 36 19.49 1.17 -6.88
C ILE A 36 18.75 1.64 -5.60
N GLY A 37 18.68 0.79 -4.58
CA GLY A 37 18.05 1.07 -3.28
C GLY A 37 19.00 1.38 -2.13
N THR A 38 19.88 2.38 -2.27
CA THR A 38 20.96 2.67 -1.31
C THR A 38 20.54 3.47 -0.07
N HIS A 39 19.29 3.45 0.36
CA HIS A 39 18.89 4.19 1.57
C HIS A 39 18.68 3.24 2.74
N GLN A 40 19.44 3.43 3.82
CA GLN A 40 19.15 2.82 5.12
C GLN A 40 18.03 3.60 5.80
N ALA A 41 17.35 2.97 6.74
CA ALA A 41 16.76 3.77 7.82
C ALA A 41 17.89 4.44 8.61
N PRO A 42 17.88 5.75 8.92
CA PRO A 42 16.80 6.75 8.86
C PRO A 42 16.81 7.68 7.61
N GLY A 43 16.85 7.14 6.40
CA GLY A 43 16.99 7.88 5.14
C GLY A 43 18.45 8.17 4.74
N LYS A 44 19.42 7.71 5.54
CA LYS A 44 20.86 7.89 5.26
C LYS A 44 21.28 7.07 4.05
N VAL A 45 22.06 7.71 3.16
CA VAL A 45 22.63 7.04 1.98
C VAL A 45 23.71 6.05 2.43
N ILE A 46 23.63 4.81 1.95
CA ILE A 46 24.66 3.79 2.13
C ILE A 46 25.93 4.29 1.45
N PRO A 47 27.06 4.44 2.18
CA PRO A 47 28.32 4.85 1.59
C PRO A 47 28.71 3.86 0.49
N ARG A 48 28.93 4.35 -0.74
CA ARG A 48 29.51 3.50 -1.80
C ARG A 48 30.94 3.13 -1.38
N PRO A 49 31.32 1.84 -1.37
CA PRO A 49 32.69 1.47 -1.05
C PRO A 49 33.65 2.12 -2.06
N ARG A 50 34.48 3.06 -1.59
CA ARG A 50 35.59 3.62 -2.37
C ARG A 50 36.71 2.57 -2.39
N ARG A 51 36.77 1.70 -3.40
CA ARG A 51 38.06 1.19 -3.92
C ARG A 51 37.93 0.43 -5.25
N ARG A 52 38.91 0.71 -6.11
CA ARG A 52 39.16 0.16 -7.45
C ARG A 52 39.27 -1.36 -7.42
N GLY A 53 38.67 -2.01 -8.41
CA GLY A 53 39.15 -3.32 -8.89
C GLY A 53 38.17 -4.49 -8.83
N THR A 54 37.03 -4.38 -8.13
CA THR A 54 36.02 -5.44 -8.11
C THR A 54 34.69 -4.88 -8.60
N PHE A 55 34.14 -5.53 -9.62
CA PHE A 55 32.91 -5.16 -10.30
C PHE A 55 31.73 -4.96 -9.30
N PHE A 56 31.21 -3.73 -9.24
CA PHE A 56 29.78 -3.37 -9.14
C PHE A 56 28.82 -4.01 -8.11
N PHE A 57 29.21 -4.32 -6.86
CA PHE A 57 28.22 -4.69 -5.83
C PHE A 57 28.35 -3.89 -4.53
N SER A 58 27.62 -2.77 -4.45
CA SER A 58 27.27 -2.17 -3.15
C SER A 58 26.06 -2.92 -2.62
N ARG A 59 26.13 -3.52 -1.42
CA ARG A 59 24.96 -4.18 -0.80
C ARG A 59 23.84 -3.15 -0.64
N GLY A 60 22.66 -3.44 -1.21
CA GLY A 60 21.44 -2.67 -0.95
C GLY A 60 21.03 -2.73 0.52
N SER A 61 20.11 -1.85 0.91
CA SER A 61 19.61 -1.81 2.28
C SER A 61 18.70 -3.03 2.55
N PHE A 62 19.07 -3.86 3.53
CA PHE A 62 18.22 -4.97 3.99
C PHE A 62 16.79 -4.52 4.29
N TRP A 63 16.65 -3.33 4.89
CA TRP A 63 15.36 -2.75 5.25
C TRP A 63 14.48 -2.44 4.03
N ASN A 64 15.09 -1.99 2.92
CA ASN A 64 14.35 -1.73 1.68
C ASN A 64 13.83 -3.01 1.03
N VAL A 65 14.63 -4.09 1.10
CA VAL A 65 14.20 -5.41 0.61
C VAL A 65 13.10 -5.96 1.51
N ASN A 66 13.32 -5.98 2.83
CA ASN A 66 12.35 -6.50 3.79
C ASN A 66 10.99 -5.79 3.69
N ASN A 67 10.99 -4.45 3.71
CA ASN A 67 9.74 -3.68 3.60
C ASN A 67 9.15 -3.74 2.20
N GLY A 68 9.98 -3.80 1.15
CA GLY A 68 9.54 -4.05 -0.21
C GLY A 68 8.74 -5.35 -0.31
N CYS A 69 9.33 -6.46 0.13
CA CYS A 69 8.71 -7.79 0.10
C CYS A 69 7.45 -7.86 0.98
N MET A 70 7.51 -7.32 2.21
CA MET A 70 6.35 -7.29 3.10
C MET A 70 5.18 -6.52 2.50
N GLY A 71 5.43 -5.38 1.85
CA GLY A 71 4.36 -4.60 1.23
C GLY A 71 3.76 -5.27 -0.01
N VAL A 72 4.54 -6.03 -0.80
CA VAL A 72 3.97 -6.89 -1.87
C VAL A 72 3.01 -7.91 -1.27
N ILE A 73 3.43 -8.61 -0.21
CA ILE A 73 2.61 -9.62 0.47
C ILE A 73 1.33 -8.98 1.01
N TYR A 74 1.42 -7.80 1.66
CA TYR A 74 0.25 -7.09 2.16
C TYR A 74 -0.70 -6.65 1.05
N SER A 75 -0.18 -6.11 -0.04
CA SER A 75 -0.96 -5.71 -1.21
C SER A 75 -1.78 -6.86 -1.78
N VAL A 76 -1.10 -7.98 -2.10
CA VAL A 76 -1.76 -9.13 -2.72
C VAL A 76 -2.73 -9.82 -1.76
N MET A 77 -2.34 -9.99 -0.49
CA MET A 77 -3.18 -10.67 0.50
C MET A 77 -4.43 -9.87 0.83
N THR A 78 -4.32 -8.56 1.08
CA THR A 78 -5.48 -7.71 1.33
C THR A 78 -6.38 -7.59 0.10
N GLY A 79 -5.80 -7.48 -1.10
CA GLY A 79 -6.54 -7.51 -2.36
C GLY A 79 -7.33 -8.80 -2.55
N ALA A 80 -6.71 -9.95 -2.31
CA ALA A 80 -7.38 -11.26 -2.38
C ALA A 80 -8.52 -11.36 -1.37
N CYS A 81 -8.33 -10.93 -0.13
CA CYS A 81 -9.39 -10.93 0.88
C CYS A 81 -10.59 -10.09 0.44
N ILE A 82 -10.37 -8.84 -0.01
CA ILE A 82 -11.45 -7.95 -0.47
C ILE A 82 -12.17 -8.56 -1.68
N GLN A 83 -11.41 -9.09 -2.64
CA GLN A 83 -11.95 -9.73 -3.82
C GLN A 83 -12.81 -10.96 -3.51
N ILE A 84 -12.42 -11.79 -2.54
CA ILE A 84 -13.21 -12.95 -2.10
C ILE A 84 -14.52 -12.47 -1.47
N VAL A 85 -14.47 -11.47 -0.60
CA VAL A 85 -15.68 -10.91 0.04
C VAL A 85 -16.65 -10.37 -1.02
N ILE A 86 -16.17 -9.57 -1.97
CA ILE A 86 -17.02 -9.01 -3.03
C ILE A 86 -17.55 -10.12 -3.95
N LYS A 87 -16.71 -11.09 -4.33
CA LYS A 87 -17.12 -12.22 -5.19
C LYS A 87 -18.22 -13.08 -4.56
N LEU A 88 -18.21 -13.23 -3.24
CA LEU A 88 -19.26 -13.93 -2.52
C LEU A 88 -20.54 -13.08 -2.34
N SER A 89 -20.41 -11.75 -2.41
CA SER A 89 -21.52 -10.82 -2.21
C SER A 89 -22.24 -10.42 -3.50
N VAL A 90 -21.52 -10.32 -4.61
CA VAL A 90 -22.02 -9.84 -5.90
C VAL A 90 -21.83 -10.95 -6.95
N PRO A 91 -22.90 -11.71 -7.28
CA PRO A 91 -22.81 -12.72 -8.34
C PRO A 91 -22.67 -12.06 -9.72
N GLY A 92 -22.06 -12.78 -10.67
CA GLY A 92 -21.87 -12.29 -12.03
C GLY A 92 -21.60 -13.43 -13.00
N LEU A 93 -22.30 -13.46 -14.13
CA LEU A 93 -22.15 -14.53 -15.11
C LEU A 93 -20.91 -14.30 -15.98
N ARG A 94 -20.08 -15.33 -16.12
CA ARG A 94 -18.94 -15.31 -17.04
C ARG A 94 -19.42 -15.35 -18.50
N PRO A 95 -18.65 -14.80 -19.46
CA PRO A 95 -19.02 -14.85 -20.87
C PRO A 95 -19.27 -16.28 -21.39
N HIS A 96 -18.53 -17.26 -20.88
CA HIS A 96 -18.71 -18.67 -21.27
C HIS A 96 -19.79 -19.42 -20.47
N PHE A 97 -20.62 -18.75 -19.64
CA PHE A 97 -21.62 -19.40 -18.80
C PHE A 97 -22.57 -20.33 -19.57
N LEU A 98 -23.09 -19.90 -20.72
CA LEU A 98 -24.03 -20.70 -21.52
C LEU A 98 -23.42 -22.02 -22.00
N SER A 99 -22.14 -22.03 -22.37
CA SER A 99 -21.42 -23.26 -22.76
C SER A 99 -21.23 -24.24 -21.59
N VAL A 100 -21.14 -23.74 -20.36
CA VAL A 100 -21.00 -24.58 -19.15
C VAL A 100 -22.37 -25.09 -18.69
N CYS A 101 -23.38 -24.22 -18.75
CA CYS A 101 -24.74 -24.56 -18.37
C CYS A 101 -25.33 -25.63 -19.30
N ASP A 102 -25.15 -25.48 -20.63
CA ASP A 102 -25.73 -26.37 -21.64
C ASP A 102 -27.21 -26.71 -21.33
N PRO A 103 -28.13 -25.76 -21.56
CA PRO A 103 -29.52 -25.93 -21.12
C PRO A 103 -30.24 -27.05 -21.88
N VAL A 104 -31.16 -27.75 -21.19
CA VAL A 104 -32.00 -28.78 -21.82
C VAL A 104 -33.18 -28.13 -22.53
N LEU A 105 -33.31 -28.38 -23.84
CA LEU A 105 -34.43 -27.90 -24.66
C LEU A 105 -35.51 -28.98 -24.81
N PRO A 106 -36.81 -28.62 -24.85
CA PRO A 106 -37.37 -27.28 -24.71
C PRO A 106 -37.27 -26.76 -23.26
N LEU A 107 -37.03 -25.46 -23.11
CA LEU A 107 -36.96 -24.82 -21.80
C LEU A 107 -38.35 -24.83 -21.13
N PRO A 108 -38.41 -25.01 -19.79
CA PRO A 108 -39.63 -24.76 -19.04
C PRO A 108 -40.06 -23.29 -19.17
N PRO A 109 -41.31 -22.93 -18.84
CA PRO A 109 -41.72 -21.54 -18.75
C PRO A 109 -40.83 -20.80 -17.74
N GLY A 110 -40.18 -19.73 -18.17
CA GLY A 110 -39.33 -18.93 -17.29
C GLY A 110 -40.15 -18.10 -16.31
N ILE A 111 -39.48 -17.55 -15.31
CA ILE A 111 -40.09 -16.72 -14.26
C ILE A 111 -39.88 -15.22 -14.55
N GLY A 112 -40.66 -14.38 -13.87
CA GLY A 112 -40.59 -12.91 -13.88
C GLY A 112 -40.99 -12.24 -15.20
N PHE A 113 -40.47 -11.03 -15.46
CA PHE A 113 -40.91 -10.16 -16.57
C PHE A 113 -40.73 -10.85 -17.93
N GLY A 114 -41.85 -11.10 -18.61
CA GLY A 114 -41.87 -11.78 -19.91
C GLY A 114 -41.50 -13.27 -19.87
N GLY A 115 -41.36 -13.88 -18.68
CA GLY A 115 -40.97 -15.30 -18.55
C GLY A 115 -39.56 -15.59 -19.06
N LEU A 116 -38.65 -14.62 -18.95
CA LEU A 116 -37.29 -14.70 -19.51
C LEU A 116 -36.21 -15.09 -18.48
N TYR A 117 -36.55 -15.15 -17.19
CA TYR A 117 -35.57 -15.48 -16.15
C TYR A 117 -35.58 -16.97 -15.83
N TYR A 118 -34.38 -17.51 -15.62
CA TYR A 118 -34.15 -18.91 -15.33
C TYR A 118 -33.14 -19.06 -14.19
N THR A 119 -33.34 -20.09 -13.36
CA THR A 119 -32.36 -20.54 -12.37
C THR A 119 -31.36 -21.48 -13.01
N ALA A 120 -30.28 -21.81 -12.30
CA ALA A 120 -29.25 -22.75 -12.77
C ALA A 120 -29.77 -24.20 -12.94
N ASP A 121 -31.01 -24.49 -12.55
CA ASP A 121 -31.61 -25.83 -12.63
C ASP A 121 -31.90 -26.26 -14.08
N ILE A 122 -31.97 -25.30 -15.02
CA ILE A 122 -32.15 -25.58 -16.45
C ILE A 122 -30.90 -26.21 -17.10
N CYS A 123 -29.75 -26.08 -16.44
CA CYS A 123 -28.49 -26.60 -16.95
C CYS A 123 -28.54 -28.13 -16.96
N ARG A 124 -28.07 -28.75 -18.04
CA ARG A 124 -28.02 -30.22 -18.14
C ARG A 124 -27.16 -30.78 -17.00
N ASP A 125 -27.57 -31.91 -16.42
CA ASP A 125 -26.74 -32.61 -15.42
C ASP A 125 -26.22 -31.68 -14.29
N HIS A 126 -27.08 -30.78 -13.80
CA HIS A 126 -26.69 -29.71 -12.88
C HIS A 126 -26.14 -30.23 -11.54
N GLU A 127 -26.61 -31.39 -11.07
CA GLU A 127 -26.18 -31.98 -9.81
C GLU A 127 -24.71 -32.41 -9.87
N ASN A 128 -24.30 -33.12 -10.93
CA ASN A 128 -22.90 -33.54 -11.12
C ASN A 128 -21.98 -32.36 -11.50
N ARG A 129 -22.51 -31.33 -12.16
CA ARG A 129 -21.73 -30.18 -12.66
C ARG A 129 -21.84 -28.93 -11.80
N LYS A 130 -22.45 -29.02 -10.61
CA LYS A 130 -22.74 -27.90 -9.70
C LYS A 130 -21.55 -26.98 -9.46
N GLY A 131 -20.36 -27.53 -9.22
CA GLY A 131 -19.14 -26.74 -9.01
C GLY A 131 -18.69 -25.95 -10.24
N LYS A 132 -18.80 -26.53 -11.45
CA LYS A 132 -18.47 -25.84 -12.71
C LYS A 132 -19.45 -24.72 -13.00
N ILE A 133 -20.74 -24.97 -12.78
CA ILE A 133 -21.81 -23.98 -12.97
C ILE A 133 -21.65 -22.83 -11.96
N ALA A 134 -21.46 -23.14 -10.67
CA ALA A 134 -21.23 -22.13 -9.64
C ALA A 134 -20.00 -21.24 -9.94
N ASN A 135 -18.90 -21.84 -10.41
CA ASN A 135 -17.72 -21.10 -10.85
C ASN A 135 -18.03 -20.17 -12.04
N ALA A 136 -18.85 -20.62 -12.99
CA ALA A 136 -19.29 -19.82 -14.13
C ALA A 136 -20.27 -18.69 -13.73
N MET A 137 -20.92 -18.79 -12.57
CA MET A 137 -21.78 -17.74 -11.97
C MET A 137 -21.03 -16.76 -11.07
N GLN A 138 -19.71 -16.93 -10.91
CA GLN A 138 -18.84 -16.06 -10.10
C GLN A 138 -17.77 -15.40 -10.98
N SER A 139 -18.17 -14.37 -11.75
CA SER A 139 -17.26 -13.57 -12.58
C SER A 139 -16.69 -12.36 -11.84
N PHE A 140 -17.49 -11.66 -11.05
CA PHE A 140 -17.12 -10.35 -10.51
C PHE A 140 -16.52 -10.46 -9.09
N PRO A 141 -15.49 -9.66 -8.74
CA PRO A 141 -14.47 -9.11 -9.63
C PRO A 141 -13.43 -10.17 -10.01
N SER A 142 -12.62 -9.90 -11.04
CA SER A 142 -11.58 -10.83 -11.48
C SER A 142 -10.45 -10.96 -10.45
N GLY A 143 -10.18 -12.19 -9.98
CA GLY A 143 -9.11 -12.47 -9.02
C GLY A 143 -7.71 -12.32 -9.63
N HIS A 144 -7.54 -12.78 -10.88
CA HIS A 144 -6.32 -12.59 -11.66
C HIS A 144 -5.98 -11.12 -11.81
N ALA A 145 -6.98 -10.28 -12.11
CA ALA A 145 -6.77 -8.84 -12.24
C ALA A 145 -6.34 -8.17 -10.93
N VAL A 146 -6.97 -8.54 -9.81
CA VAL A 146 -6.58 -8.03 -8.49
C VAL A 146 -5.15 -8.42 -8.15
N ALA A 147 -4.80 -9.70 -8.32
CA ALA A 147 -3.45 -10.18 -8.00
C ALA A 147 -2.38 -9.49 -8.87
N ALA A 148 -2.58 -9.48 -10.20
CA ALA A 148 -1.63 -8.88 -11.14
C ALA A 148 -1.37 -7.41 -10.84
N TRP A 149 -2.43 -6.60 -10.67
CA TRP A 149 -2.28 -5.18 -10.36
C TRP A 149 -1.78 -4.94 -8.93
N ALA A 150 -2.19 -5.73 -7.93
CA ALA A 150 -1.69 -5.61 -6.57
C ALA A 150 -0.16 -5.80 -6.49
N GLY A 151 0.39 -6.76 -7.24
CA GLY A 151 1.82 -7.05 -7.26
C GLY A 151 2.64 -6.14 -8.19
N LEU A 152 2.24 -6.04 -9.46
CA LEU A 152 3.03 -5.34 -10.49
C LEU A 152 2.91 -3.81 -10.40
N PHE A 153 1.76 -3.28 -9.96
CA PHE A 153 1.67 -1.85 -9.62
C PHE A 153 2.57 -1.52 -8.42
N TYR A 154 2.67 -2.44 -7.44
CA TYR A 154 3.56 -2.25 -6.29
C TYR A 154 5.02 -2.21 -6.73
N ALA A 155 5.44 -3.11 -7.62
CA ALA A 155 6.77 -3.04 -8.22
C ALA A 155 7.02 -1.70 -8.92
N SER A 156 6.03 -1.17 -9.65
CA SER A 156 6.14 0.13 -10.32
C SER A 156 6.32 1.28 -9.31
N LEU A 157 5.53 1.30 -8.22
CA LEU A 157 5.70 2.26 -7.12
C LEU A 157 7.09 2.14 -6.48
N TYR A 158 7.55 0.92 -6.23
CA TYR A 158 8.87 0.65 -5.66
C TYR A 158 10.01 1.17 -6.54
N LEU A 159 9.93 0.90 -7.84
CA LEU A 159 10.89 1.36 -8.85
C LEU A 159 10.89 2.90 -8.94
N ASN A 160 9.72 3.54 -8.93
CA ASN A 160 9.60 4.99 -8.90
C ASN A 160 10.33 5.60 -7.69
N ALA A 161 10.08 5.05 -6.50
CA ALA A 161 10.65 5.58 -5.28
C ALA A 161 12.17 5.52 -5.26
N HIS A 162 12.76 4.40 -5.68
CA HIS A 162 14.20 4.18 -5.59
C HIS A 162 14.98 4.77 -6.78
N MET A 163 14.38 4.85 -7.97
CA MET A 163 15.04 5.46 -9.15
C MET A 163 14.73 6.95 -9.33
N LYS A 164 13.79 7.49 -8.55
CA LYS A 164 13.37 8.91 -8.59
C LYS A 164 12.88 9.31 -9.98
N ILE A 165 11.89 8.57 -10.46
CA ILE A 165 11.35 8.71 -11.83
C ILE A 165 10.44 9.92 -11.92
N PHE A 166 9.61 10.15 -10.90
CA PHE A 166 8.80 11.36 -10.77
C PHE A 166 9.36 12.25 -9.65
N ALA A 167 10.59 12.72 -9.82
CA ALA A 167 11.25 13.65 -8.89
C ALA A 167 11.27 15.08 -9.43
N ASN A 168 11.76 16.05 -8.64
CA ASN A 168 11.85 17.46 -9.01
C ASN A 168 13.01 17.76 -9.98
N TYR A 169 13.22 16.92 -10.99
CA TYR A 169 14.15 17.12 -12.09
C TYR A 169 13.75 16.23 -13.27
N HIS A 170 14.36 16.40 -14.44
CA HIS A 170 14.06 15.62 -15.64
C HIS A 170 14.96 14.35 -15.74
N PRO A 171 14.48 13.15 -15.36
CA PRO A 171 15.27 11.93 -15.46
C PRO A 171 15.38 11.39 -16.88
N SER A 172 16.33 10.47 -17.08
CA SER A 172 16.50 9.74 -18.34
C SER A 172 15.28 8.89 -18.69
N TYR A 173 14.90 8.88 -19.98
CA TYR A 173 13.72 8.18 -20.50
C TYR A 173 13.68 6.68 -20.18
N TRP A 174 14.83 5.99 -20.14
CA TRP A 174 14.87 4.56 -19.81
C TRP A 174 14.29 4.25 -18.42
N LYS A 175 14.37 5.18 -17.46
CA LYS A 175 13.76 5.01 -16.13
C LYS A 175 12.24 4.95 -16.23
N LEU A 176 11.64 5.75 -17.11
CA LEU A 176 10.20 5.68 -17.39
C LEU A 176 9.82 4.33 -18.00
N MET A 177 10.64 3.79 -18.91
CA MET A 177 10.39 2.44 -19.47
C MET A 177 10.40 1.36 -18.39
N VAL A 178 11.33 1.43 -17.43
CA VAL A 178 11.38 0.50 -16.30
C VAL A 178 10.18 0.66 -15.37
N PHE A 179 9.65 1.87 -15.19
CA PHE A 179 8.38 2.10 -14.45
C PHE A 179 7.17 1.51 -15.17
N VAL A 180 7.09 1.69 -16.49
CA VAL A 180 5.93 1.30 -17.29
C VAL A 180 5.93 -0.21 -17.58
N ALA A 181 7.08 -0.87 -17.62
CA ALA A 181 7.19 -2.28 -17.97
C ALA A 181 6.31 -3.22 -17.11
N PRO A 182 6.28 -3.13 -15.76
CA PRO A 182 5.37 -3.94 -14.95
C PRO A 182 3.89 -3.60 -15.19
N LEU A 183 3.56 -2.35 -15.54
CA LEU A 183 2.18 -1.94 -15.85
C LEU A 183 1.69 -2.52 -17.18
N ILE A 184 2.56 -2.53 -18.20
CA ILE A 184 2.28 -3.22 -19.47
C ILE A 184 2.13 -4.71 -19.23
N ALA A 185 3.02 -5.32 -18.45
CA ALA A 185 2.93 -6.74 -18.11
C ALA A 185 1.60 -7.06 -17.41
N ALA A 186 1.19 -6.25 -16.42
CA ALA A 186 -0.10 -6.41 -15.76
C ALA A 186 -1.26 -6.31 -16.76
N THR A 187 -1.23 -5.33 -17.65
CA THR A 187 -2.27 -5.11 -18.67
C THR A 187 -2.38 -6.30 -19.63
N ILE A 188 -1.26 -6.85 -20.08
CA ILE A 188 -1.25 -8.01 -20.98
C ILE A 188 -1.79 -9.25 -20.26
N LEU A 189 -1.31 -9.54 -19.03
CA LEU A 189 -1.78 -10.67 -18.24
C LEU A 189 -3.30 -10.62 -18.04
N VAL A 190 -3.84 -9.46 -17.64
CA VAL A 190 -5.28 -9.34 -17.40
C VAL A 190 -6.09 -9.27 -18.68
N GLY A 191 -5.51 -8.74 -19.77
CA GLY A 191 -6.14 -8.66 -21.08
C GLY A 191 -6.43 -10.04 -21.68
N GLN A 192 -5.56 -11.02 -21.42
CA GLN A 192 -5.76 -12.41 -21.88
C GLN A 192 -7.05 -13.04 -21.31
N LEU A 193 -7.52 -12.64 -20.12
CA LEU A 193 -8.78 -13.14 -19.57
C LEU A 193 -10.02 -12.72 -20.37
N SER A 194 -9.92 -11.62 -21.12
CA SER A 194 -10.96 -11.22 -22.07
C SER A 194 -10.94 -12.09 -23.32
N LEU A 195 -9.74 -12.46 -23.80
CA LEU A 195 -9.57 -13.34 -24.95
C LEU A 195 -10.05 -14.76 -24.66
N ASP A 196 -9.76 -15.27 -23.45
CA ASP A 196 -10.17 -16.60 -23.01
C ASP A 196 -11.64 -16.65 -22.54
N MET A 197 -12.39 -15.56 -22.68
CA MET A 197 -13.79 -15.43 -22.26
C MET A 197 -14.03 -15.80 -20.78
N SER A 198 -12.99 -15.67 -19.96
CA SER A 198 -13.05 -16.03 -18.54
C SER A 198 -13.71 -14.93 -17.70
N HIS A 199 -13.57 -13.69 -18.12
CA HIS A 199 -14.15 -12.52 -17.46
C HIS A 199 -14.65 -11.51 -18.50
N ASN A 200 -15.66 -10.73 -18.12
CA ASN A 200 -16.01 -9.55 -18.89
C ASN A 200 -14.96 -8.45 -18.65
N TRP A 201 -14.81 -7.52 -19.59
CA TRP A 201 -13.85 -6.42 -19.47
C TRP A 201 -14.08 -5.58 -18.19
N TYR A 202 -15.33 -5.40 -17.76
CA TYR A 202 -15.66 -4.65 -16.55
C TYR A 202 -15.25 -5.39 -15.26
N ASP A 203 -15.30 -6.73 -15.25
CA ASP A 203 -14.82 -7.54 -14.12
C ASP A 203 -13.30 -7.37 -13.93
N ILE A 204 -12.58 -7.24 -15.05
CA ILE A 204 -11.14 -7.01 -15.10
C ILE A 204 -10.80 -5.60 -14.64
N VAL A 205 -11.51 -4.58 -15.13
CA VAL A 205 -11.30 -3.19 -14.71
C VAL A 205 -11.55 -3.03 -13.21
N ALA A 206 -12.67 -3.55 -12.69
CA ALA A 206 -12.98 -3.48 -11.27
C ALA A 206 -11.92 -4.19 -10.41
N GLY A 207 -11.49 -5.38 -10.82
CA GLY A 207 -10.39 -6.09 -10.14
C GLY A 207 -9.08 -5.33 -10.18
N SER A 208 -8.75 -4.72 -11.32
CA SER A 208 -7.54 -3.90 -11.50
C SER A 208 -7.54 -2.70 -10.54
N LEU A 209 -8.67 -2.00 -10.40
CA LEU A 209 -8.81 -0.87 -9.49
C LEU A 209 -8.63 -1.27 -8.02
N ILE A 210 -9.20 -2.42 -7.61
CA ILE A 210 -8.99 -2.97 -6.26
C ILE A 210 -7.50 -3.27 -6.04
N GLY A 211 -6.84 -3.91 -7.01
CA GLY A 211 -5.42 -4.22 -6.95
C GLY A 211 -4.53 -2.97 -6.83
N VAL A 212 -4.77 -1.96 -7.66
CA VAL A 212 -4.08 -0.66 -7.59
C VAL A 212 -4.29 0.01 -6.23
N GLY A 213 -5.53 0.03 -5.74
CA GLY A 213 -5.87 0.59 -4.43
C GLY A 213 -5.09 -0.08 -3.30
N MET A 214 -5.10 -1.42 -3.24
CA MET A 214 -4.38 -2.16 -2.21
C MET A 214 -2.86 -2.03 -2.33
N SER A 215 -2.35 -1.90 -3.55
CA SER A 215 -0.93 -1.62 -3.79
C SER A 215 -0.50 -0.28 -3.20
N ILE A 216 -1.26 0.79 -3.46
CA ILE A 216 -0.99 2.14 -2.92
C ILE A 216 -1.03 2.13 -1.39
N LEU A 217 -2.06 1.51 -0.81
CA LEU A 217 -2.23 1.43 0.64
C LEU A 217 -1.10 0.62 1.30
N ALA A 218 -0.78 -0.56 0.76
CA ALA A 218 0.29 -1.40 1.26
C ALA A 218 1.66 -0.74 1.12
N TYR A 219 1.91 -0.03 0.01
CA TYR A 219 3.13 0.75 -0.17
C TYR A 219 3.28 1.80 0.93
N ARG A 220 2.20 2.52 1.23
CA ARG A 220 2.18 3.53 2.30
C ARG A 220 2.36 2.92 3.69
N MET A 221 1.93 1.68 3.93
CA MET A 221 2.19 0.99 5.21
C MET A 221 3.67 0.63 5.40
N CYS A 222 4.42 0.44 4.31
CA CYS A 222 5.81 0.02 4.34
C CYS A 222 6.82 1.15 4.10
N PHE A 223 6.39 2.25 3.50
CA PHE A 223 7.21 3.42 3.15
C PHE A 223 6.56 4.74 3.59
N ALA A 224 7.38 5.75 3.86
CA ALA A 224 6.92 7.00 4.47
C ALA A 224 5.94 7.81 3.59
N SER A 225 6.02 7.69 2.28
CA SER A 225 5.07 8.33 1.36
C SER A 225 4.91 7.50 0.08
N VAL A 226 3.86 7.79 -0.68
CA VAL A 226 3.67 7.21 -2.03
C VAL A 226 4.18 8.20 -3.08
N TRP A 227 3.69 9.44 -3.01
CA TRP A 227 3.86 10.44 -4.07
C TRP A 227 4.99 11.44 -3.81
N ASP A 228 5.30 11.76 -2.56
CA ASP A 228 6.35 12.73 -2.24
C ASP A 228 7.72 12.13 -2.55
N PHE A 229 8.35 12.60 -3.62
CA PHE A 229 9.65 12.14 -4.09
C PHE A 229 10.76 12.27 -3.04
N ARG A 230 10.60 13.14 -2.03
CA ARG A 230 11.58 13.33 -0.95
C ARG A 230 11.59 12.13 0.00
N TRP A 231 10.43 11.50 0.22
CA TRP A 231 10.25 10.52 1.30
C TRP A 231 9.77 9.13 0.83
N ASN A 232 9.38 8.98 -0.43
CA ASN A 232 8.74 7.75 -0.92
C ASN A 232 9.61 6.49 -0.84
N HIS A 233 10.92 6.66 -0.87
CA HIS A 233 11.92 5.61 -0.79
C HIS A 233 12.32 5.24 0.65
N VAL A 234 11.79 5.96 1.66
CA VAL A 234 12.20 5.79 3.05
C VAL A 234 11.39 4.66 3.69
N PRO A 235 12.01 3.53 4.05
CA PRO A 235 11.30 2.36 4.59
C PRO A 235 10.84 2.64 6.03
N LEU A 236 9.62 2.27 6.40
CA LEU A 236 9.14 2.38 7.79
C LEU A 236 9.56 1.16 8.61
N ILE A 237 10.44 1.35 9.60
CA ILE A 237 10.85 0.29 10.52
C ILE A 237 9.88 0.20 11.69
N ARG A 238 9.49 -1.03 12.07
CA ARG A 238 8.71 -1.26 13.30
C ARG A 238 9.61 -1.10 14.52
N GLY A 239 9.25 -0.17 15.39
CA GLY A 239 9.94 0.02 16.68
C GLY A 239 11.20 0.91 16.64
N ALA A 240 11.53 1.52 15.49
CA ALA A 240 12.59 2.53 15.42
C ALA A 240 12.00 3.94 15.36
N GLU A 241 12.57 4.87 16.14
CA GLU A 241 12.23 6.30 16.14
C GLU A 241 12.90 7.01 14.95
N TRP A 242 12.16 7.88 14.25
CA TRP A 242 12.61 8.55 13.03
C TRP A 242 12.79 10.06 13.23
N PRO A 243 14.03 10.59 13.26
CA PRO A 243 14.29 12.01 13.57
C PRO A 243 13.67 13.01 12.59
N THR A 244 13.55 12.62 11.31
CA THR A 244 13.15 13.48 10.18
C THR A 244 11.66 13.45 9.86
N LEU A 245 10.89 12.58 10.51
CA LEU A 245 9.43 12.47 10.41
C LEU A 245 8.80 12.72 11.79
N THR A 246 9.43 13.57 12.60
CA THR A 246 8.89 13.94 13.91
C THR A 246 7.84 15.05 13.74
N TYR A 247 6.77 14.96 14.52
CA TYR A 247 5.78 16.01 14.69
C TYR A 247 5.90 16.55 16.11
N SER A 248 5.46 17.78 16.37
CA SER A 248 5.37 18.29 17.74
C SER A 248 4.34 17.51 18.56
N GLU A 249 4.51 17.42 19.89
CA GLU A 249 3.53 16.70 20.74
C GLU A 249 2.10 17.28 20.61
N GLU A 250 1.98 18.59 20.39
CA GLU A 250 0.70 19.29 20.24
C GLU A 250 -0.01 18.94 18.93
N GLU A 251 0.69 18.98 17.79
CA GLU A 251 0.17 18.54 16.49
C GLU A 251 -0.23 17.06 16.54
N MET A 252 0.41 16.29 17.38
CA MET A 252 0.20 14.85 17.45
C MET A 252 -0.98 14.44 18.29
N VAL A 253 -1.18 15.06 19.45
CA VAL A 253 -2.37 14.87 20.27
C VAL A 253 -3.61 15.33 19.48
N ALA A 254 -3.48 16.44 18.73
CA ALA A 254 -4.55 16.93 17.87
C ALA A 254 -4.94 15.96 16.74
N TRP A 255 -3.97 15.25 16.14
CA TRP A 255 -4.23 14.36 14.98
C TRP A 255 -4.42 12.88 15.34
N SER A 256 -3.78 12.38 16.40
CA SER A 256 -3.77 10.94 16.76
C SER A 256 -4.59 10.59 18.01
N GLY A 257 -4.90 11.56 18.87
CA GLY A 257 -5.67 11.35 20.11
C GLY A 257 -7.14 10.95 19.89
N GLY A 258 -7.66 11.08 18.66
CA GLY A 258 -9.04 10.74 18.30
C GLY A 258 -9.26 9.33 17.75
N VAL A 259 -8.22 8.55 17.44
CA VAL A 259 -8.38 7.33 16.63
C VAL A 259 -8.67 6.09 17.49
N ALA A 260 -9.72 5.35 17.16
CA ALA A 260 -10.22 4.20 17.91
C ALA A 260 -9.16 3.09 18.12
N THR A 261 -8.29 2.86 17.14
CA THR A 261 -7.21 1.87 17.24
C THR A 261 -6.19 2.24 18.33
N ARG A 262 -5.84 3.53 18.46
CA ARG A 262 -4.96 4.02 19.53
C ARG A 262 -5.68 4.03 20.88
N ARG A 263 -6.97 4.40 20.94
CA ARG A 263 -7.77 4.29 22.18
C ARG A 263 -7.92 2.85 22.67
N GLY A 264 -7.96 1.89 21.75
CA GLY A 264 -8.01 0.46 22.04
C GLY A 264 -6.66 -0.19 22.36
N GLY A 265 -5.58 0.58 22.53
CA GLY A 265 -4.24 0.06 22.88
C GLY A 265 -3.44 -0.51 21.71
N TRP A 266 -3.96 -0.48 20.48
CA TRP A 266 -3.28 -1.04 19.30
C TRP A 266 -2.22 -0.07 18.77
N GLY A 267 -0.95 -0.45 18.99
CA GLY A 267 0.19 0.37 18.64
C GLY A 267 0.30 1.65 19.47
N VAL A 268 -0.01 1.55 20.77
CA VAL A 268 0.31 2.58 21.79
C VAL A 268 1.59 2.15 22.52
N PRO A 269 2.73 2.79 22.22
CA PRO A 269 3.91 2.69 23.07
C PRO A 269 3.76 3.55 24.32
N GLY A 270 4.41 3.15 25.42
CA GLY A 270 4.39 3.89 26.69
C GLY A 270 5.06 5.27 26.63
N ARG A 271 4.67 6.18 27.53
CA ARG A 271 4.99 7.64 27.65
C ARG A 271 6.46 8.09 27.33
N GLY A 272 6.71 8.84 26.23
CA GLY A 272 7.98 9.38 25.69
C GLY A 272 7.93 9.82 24.19
N ARG A 273 8.95 10.56 23.71
CA ARG A 273 9.03 11.30 22.41
C ARG A 273 8.70 10.47 21.14
N VAL A 274 8.17 11.16 20.12
CA VAL A 274 7.22 10.61 19.14
C VAL A 274 7.67 10.89 17.68
N GLY A 275 7.55 9.93 16.76
CA GLY A 275 7.93 10.10 15.34
C GLY A 275 7.29 9.09 14.37
N GLY A 276 7.02 9.51 13.12
CA GLY A 276 6.32 8.71 12.11
C GLY A 276 5.78 9.52 10.92
N ALA A 277 5.46 8.84 9.82
CA ALA A 277 5.05 9.49 8.57
C ALA A 277 3.67 10.19 8.66
N PRO A 278 3.35 11.18 7.80
CA PRO A 278 2.06 11.89 7.85
C PRO A 278 0.86 10.95 7.95
N GLY A 279 0.16 10.97 9.09
CA GLY A 279 -1.02 10.16 9.39
C GLY A 279 -0.80 8.80 10.10
N ASP A 280 0.43 8.38 10.43
CA ASP A 280 0.68 7.10 11.13
C ASP A 280 1.82 7.19 12.14
N VAL A 281 1.62 8.00 13.17
CA VAL A 281 2.69 8.32 14.10
C VAL A 281 2.70 7.36 15.30
N LYS A 282 3.92 7.01 15.76
CA LYS A 282 4.17 6.11 16.89
C LYS A 282 4.99 6.82 17.96
N TRP A 283 4.72 6.42 19.20
CA TRP A 283 5.28 6.94 20.43
C TRP A 283 6.46 6.05 20.89
N GLY A 284 7.39 6.52 21.72
CA GLY A 284 8.55 5.72 22.12
C GLY A 284 9.15 6.24 23.41
N ASN A 285 9.58 5.40 24.37
CA ASN A 285 10.13 5.91 25.63
C ASN A 285 11.54 5.52 26.03
N PHE A 286 12.15 6.49 26.74
CA PHE A 286 13.48 6.48 27.31
C PHE A 286 13.37 6.44 28.84
N ASN A 287 14.19 5.59 29.46
CA ASN A 287 14.35 5.51 30.90
C ASN A 287 15.42 6.53 31.33
N MET A 288 15.04 7.58 32.05
CA MET A 288 16.00 8.46 32.75
C MET A 288 16.17 7.96 34.18
N THR A 289 17.28 7.28 34.47
CA THR A 289 17.81 7.14 35.83
C THR A 289 19.18 7.80 35.92
N GLY A 290 19.21 8.90 36.67
CA GLY A 290 20.36 9.72 37.07
C GLY A 290 19.81 11.11 37.39
N THR A 291 19.79 11.62 38.63
CA THR A 291 20.63 11.36 39.81
C THR A 291 20.00 12.05 41.02
N SER A 292 20.18 11.42 42.20
CA SER A 292 20.35 12.04 43.53
C SER A 292 19.14 12.67 44.26
N GLY A 293 18.74 12.03 45.37
CA GLY A 293 17.85 12.60 46.39
C GLY A 293 17.67 11.65 47.57
N ILE A 294 18.45 11.87 48.62
CA ILE A 294 18.51 11.11 49.88
C ILE A 294 17.24 11.29 50.71
N GLY A 295 16.68 10.20 51.23
CA GLY A 295 16.05 10.19 52.56
C GLY A 295 14.56 9.80 52.67
N LYS A 296 14.34 8.76 53.50
CA LYS A 296 13.21 8.50 54.42
C LYS A 296 12.16 7.42 54.07
N PHE A 297 12.22 6.36 54.88
CA PHE A 297 11.17 5.81 55.76
C PHE A 297 9.74 5.61 55.22
N GLY A 298 9.33 4.34 55.16
CA GLY A 298 8.28 3.76 56.03
C GLY A 298 6.85 4.32 56.00
N GLY A 299 5.91 3.47 55.56
CA GLY A 299 4.66 3.21 56.28
C GLY A 299 3.45 4.14 56.07
N THR A 300 2.32 3.49 55.82
CA THR A 300 0.96 3.81 56.33
C THR A 300 0.02 4.70 55.48
N ILE A 301 -1.04 4.04 55.00
CA ILE A 301 -2.49 4.38 55.01
C ILE A 301 -2.89 5.86 55.14
N GLY A 302 -3.74 6.34 54.22
CA GLY A 302 -4.58 7.53 54.45
C GLY A 302 -5.50 7.90 53.29
N ARG A 303 -6.82 7.76 53.51
CA ARG A 303 -7.93 8.33 52.71
C ARG A 303 -7.82 9.85 52.57
N GLY A 304 -8.41 10.43 51.52
CA GLY A 304 -8.81 11.85 51.57
C GLY A 304 -9.17 12.49 50.22
N THR A 305 -10.46 12.74 50.04
CA THR A 305 -11.12 13.58 49.02
C THR A 305 -10.63 15.02 48.96
N GLY A 306 -10.78 15.68 47.80
CA GLY A 306 -10.70 17.14 47.70
C GLY A 306 -10.83 17.69 46.28
N TYR A 307 -12.08 17.97 45.86
CA TYR A 307 -12.37 18.96 44.82
C TYR A 307 -12.08 20.35 45.40
N GLN A 308 -11.33 21.20 44.69
CA GLN A 308 -11.47 22.64 44.89
C GLN A 308 -11.21 23.43 43.60
N SER A 309 -12.24 24.19 43.26
CA SER A 309 -12.32 25.21 42.22
C SER A 309 -11.46 26.42 42.61
N GLY A 310 -10.81 27.03 41.62
CA GLY A 310 -10.14 28.33 41.72
C GLY A 310 -10.35 29.08 40.41
N TYR A 311 -11.26 30.04 40.45
CA TYR A 311 -11.51 31.06 39.44
C TYR A 311 -10.48 32.17 39.65
N ASP A 312 -9.82 32.63 38.59
CA ASP A 312 -9.22 33.97 38.53
C ASP A 312 -9.29 34.50 37.10
N ASP A 313 -9.98 35.64 36.97
CA ASP A 313 -10.18 36.43 35.76
C ASP A 313 -8.93 37.25 35.42
N GLY A 314 -8.58 37.32 34.13
CA GLY A 314 -7.46 38.12 33.65
C GLY A 314 -7.47 38.29 32.13
N THR A 315 -8.18 39.32 31.67
CA THR A 315 -8.25 39.80 30.28
C THR A 315 -6.90 40.01 29.61
N GLY A 316 -6.72 39.53 28.37
CA GLY A 316 -5.54 39.86 27.56
C GLY A 316 -5.53 39.22 26.16
N ILE A 317 -6.34 39.73 25.24
CA ILE A 317 -6.19 39.47 23.80
C ILE A 317 -4.89 40.16 23.31
N ARG A 318 -3.86 39.38 22.96
CA ARG A 318 -2.73 39.76 22.07
C ARG A 318 -2.33 38.46 21.35
N GLY A 319 -2.50 38.31 20.05
CA GLY A 319 -1.72 38.98 19.02
C GLY A 319 -0.91 37.89 18.30
N ILE A 320 -1.38 37.48 17.11
CA ILE A 320 -0.77 36.44 16.26
C ILE A 320 0.62 36.91 15.84
N GLY A 321 1.68 36.23 16.31
CA GLY A 321 3.06 36.48 15.92
C GLY A 321 3.65 35.30 15.15
N TYR A 322 3.77 35.44 13.84
CA TYR A 322 4.61 34.55 13.01
C TYR A 322 6.09 34.92 13.20
N PRO A 323 7.03 33.97 13.30
CA PRO A 323 8.45 34.26 13.15
C PRO A 323 8.90 34.23 11.68
N PRO A 324 9.99 34.95 11.32
CA PRO A 324 10.20 35.51 10.00
C PRO A 324 10.97 34.61 9.03
N HIS A 325 10.68 34.79 7.73
CA HIS A 325 11.44 34.25 6.61
C HIS A 325 12.78 34.98 6.44
N THR A 326 13.89 34.25 6.50
CA THR A 326 15.22 34.76 6.14
C THR A 326 15.42 34.67 4.62
N GLN A 327 15.39 35.81 3.92
CA GLN A 327 15.83 35.93 2.53
C GLN A 327 17.33 36.22 2.49
N THR A 328 18.09 35.42 1.75
CA THR A 328 19.52 35.68 1.47
C THR A 328 19.65 36.58 0.24
N HIS A 329 20.06 37.83 0.44
CA HIS A 329 20.46 38.75 -0.63
C HIS A 329 21.96 38.61 -0.93
N THR A 330 22.29 38.37 -2.20
CA THR A 330 23.63 38.40 -2.79
C THR A 330 23.99 39.82 -3.20
N THR A 331 25.09 40.36 -2.68
CA THR A 331 25.65 41.67 -3.08
C THR A 331 26.79 41.51 -4.09
N ARG A 332 26.70 42.19 -5.25
CA ARG A 332 27.81 42.46 -6.19
C ARG A 332 28.41 43.84 -5.88
N PRO A 333 29.72 44.08 -6.10
CA PRO A 333 30.32 45.39 -5.90
C PRO A 333 30.21 46.31 -7.12
N ASN A 334 30.11 47.61 -6.83
CA ASN A 334 29.89 48.73 -7.75
C ASN A 334 31.15 49.14 -8.52
N HIS A 335 30.95 49.58 -9.78
CA HIS A 335 31.86 50.41 -10.54
C HIS A 335 31.73 51.89 -10.12
N VAL A 336 32.84 52.63 -10.15
CA VAL A 336 32.92 54.09 -10.08
C VAL A 336 33.44 54.59 -11.43
N GLU A 337 32.77 55.59 -11.99
CA GLU A 337 33.10 56.30 -13.23
C GLU A 337 34.36 57.17 -13.08
N VAL A 338 35.15 57.23 -14.16
CA VAL A 338 35.74 58.45 -14.72
C VAL A 338 35.61 58.37 -16.24
#